data_AF-A0A3N5YFJ9-F1
#
_entry.id   AF-A0A3N5YFJ9-F1
#
_cell.length_a   1.000
_cell.length_b   1.000
_cell.length_c   1.000
_cell.angle_alpha   90.00
_cell.angle_beta   90.00
_cell.angle_gamma   90.00
#
_symmetry.space_group_name_H-M   'P 1'
#
loop_
_entity.id
_entity.type
_entity.pdbx_description
1 polymer ?
#
loop_
_entity_poly.entity_id
_entity_poly.type
_entity_poly.pdbx_seq_one_letter_code
_entity_poly.pdbx_strand_id
1 'polypeptide(L)'
;IGELGLSPYMLILILTLFYMVLGCFLDGISMIVMTLPICLPLVVQAGFNPVWFGVFLTLVIEVGQITPPVGFNLFVIQGLTNEPLERVALAAVPFFLVILLMVTLITIFPGIVTWLPSKMI
;
A
#
# COMPACT_ATOMS: atom_id res chain seq x y z
N ILE A 1 11.67 4.04 -18.45
CA ILE A 1 10.65 5.11 -18.28
C ILE A 1 10.66 6.07 -19.45
N GLY A 2 11.84 6.45 -19.96
CA GLY A 2 11.98 7.22 -21.21
C GLY A 2 11.42 6.56 -22.48
N GLU A 3 11.21 5.23 -22.49
CA GLU A 3 10.70 4.51 -23.67
C GLU A 3 9.19 4.20 -23.64
N LEU A 4 8.53 4.32 -22.48
CA LEU A 4 7.10 3.98 -22.31
C LEU A 4 6.19 5.20 -22.14
N GLY A 5 6.74 6.42 -22.02
CA GLY A 5 5.93 7.64 -21.84
C GLY A 5 5.04 7.67 -20.59
N LEU A 6 5.24 6.71 -19.67
CA LEU A 6 4.43 6.60 -18.46
C LEU A 6 4.75 7.77 -17.53
N SER A 7 3.74 8.61 -17.27
CA SER A 7 3.78 9.57 -16.17
C SER A 7 4.17 8.82 -14.88
N PRO A 8 5.05 9.38 -14.02
CA PRO A 8 5.41 8.77 -12.74
C PRO A 8 4.19 8.30 -11.92
N TYR A 9 3.06 9.00 -12.04
CA TYR A 9 1.78 8.62 -11.43
C TYR A 9 1.15 7.35 -12.00
N MET A 10 1.37 7.05 -13.28
CA MET A 10 0.86 5.83 -13.91
C MET A 10 1.61 4.59 -13.41
N LEU A 11 2.92 4.70 -13.13
CA LEU A 11 3.66 3.63 -12.45
C LEU A 11 3.07 3.34 -11.06
N ILE A 12 2.79 4.40 -10.28
CA ILE A 12 2.19 4.27 -8.95
C ILE A 12 0.80 3.64 -9.02
N LEU A 13 -0.02 4.01 -10.01
CA LEU A 13 -1.33 3.40 -10.22
C LEU A 13 -1.22 1.90 -10.55
N ILE A 14 -0.31 1.53 -11.45
CA ILE A 14 -0.06 0.13 -11.82
C ILE A 14 0.41 -0.67 -10.61
N LEU A 15 1.37 -0.15 -9.84
CA LEU A 15 1.86 -0.79 -8.62
C LEU A 15 0.74 -0.93 -7.59
N THR A 16 -0.10 0.08 -7.41
CA THR A 16 -1.26 0.02 -6.50
C THR A 16 -2.17 -1.14 -6.87
N LEU A 17 -2.59 -1.23 -8.14
CA LEU A 17 -3.46 -2.31 -8.61
C LEU A 17 -2.79 -3.68 -8.49
N PHE A 18 -1.51 -3.78 -8.83
CA PHE A 18 -0.72 -5.00 -8.69
C PHE A 18 -0.68 -5.48 -7.23
N TYR A 19 -0.39 -4.58 -6.29
CA TYR A 19 -0.36 -4.90 -4.86
C TYR A 19 -1.73 -5.22 -4.29
N MET A 20 -2.79 -4.55 -4.75
CA MET A 20 -4.17 -4.90 -4.37
C MET A 20 -4.53 -6.32 -4.79
N VAL A 21 -4.13 -6.76 -5.99
CA VAL A 21 -4.35 -8.14 -6.44
C VAL A 21 -3.49 -9.12 -5.63
N LEU A 22 -2.22 -8.81 -5.37
CA LEU A 22 -1.36 -9.68 -4.56
C LEU A 22 -1.82 -9.80 -3.10
N GLY A 23 -2.36 -8.72 -2.52
CA GLY A 23 -2.92 -8.72 -1.17
C GLY A 23 -4.11 -9.67 -0.99
N CYS A 24 -4.73 -10.09 -2.10
CA CYS A 24 -5.74 -11.15 -2.08
C CYS A 24 -5.15 -12.56 -1.88
N PHE A 25 -3.84 -12.77 -1.99
CA PHE A 25 -3.25 -14.12 -1.92
C PHE A 25 -2.16 -14.24 -0.87
N LEU A 26 -1.47 -13.13 -0.58
CA LEU A 26 -0.26 -13.10 0.23
C LEU A 26 -0.45 -12.18 1.44
N ASP A 27 0.18 -12.55 2.55
CA ASP A 27 0.32 -11.66 3.71
C ASP A 27 1.34 -10.54 3.43
N GLY A 28 1.24 -9.44 4.17
CA GLY A 28 2.03 -8.24 3.92
C GLY A 28 3.55 -8.46 3.92
N ILE A 29 4.07 -9.31 4.80
CA ILE A 29 5.52 -9.59 4.85
C ILE A 29 5.94 -10.37 3.60
N SER A 30 5.17 -11.40 3.24
CA SER A 30 5.39 -12.17 2.01
C SER A 30 5.38 -11.29 0.76
N MET A 31 4.44 -10.34 0.67
CA MET A 31 4.36 -9.39 -0.44
C MET A 31 5.62 -8.54 -0.54
N ILE A 32 6.09 -7.97 0.57
CA ILE A 32 7.28 -7.11 0.59
C ILE A 32 8.50 -7.92 0.13
N VAL A 33 8.75 -9.07 0.74
CA VAL A 33 9.94 -9.88 0.47
C VAL A 33 10.00 -10.33 -1.00
N MET A 34 8.85 -10.69 -1.59
CA MET A 34 8.80 -11.16 -2.98
C MET A 34 8.92 -10.02 -4.00
N THR A 35 8.32 -8.86 -3.72
CA THR A 35 8.16 -7.79 -4.73
C THR A 35 9.20 -6.69 -4.64
N LEU A 36 9.71 -6.40 -3.43
CA LEU A 36 10.63 -5.29 -3.19
C LEU A 36 11.89 -5.33 -4.06
N PRO A 37 12.55 -6.48 -4.29
CA PRO A 37 13.75 -6.56 -5.14
C PRO A 37 13.50 -6.11 -6.59
N ILE A 38 12.26 -6.24 -7.07
CA ILE A 38 11.86 -5.91 -8.44
C ILE A 38 11.27 -4.49 -8.50
N CYS A 39 10.39 -4.14 -7.56
CA CYS A 39 9.67 -2.86 -7.58
C CYS A 39 10.55 -1.68 -7.18
N LEU A 40 11.44 -1.84 -6.20
CA LEU A 40 12.31 -0.76 -5.73
C LEU A 40 13.16 -0.14 -6.85
N PRO A 41 13.93 -0.91 -7.67
CA PRO A 41 14.73 -0.31 -8.74
C PRO A 41 13.88 0.37 -9.82
N LEU A 42 12.65 -0.08 -10.08
CA LEU A 42 11.73 0.57 -11.03
C LEU A 42 11.31 1.95 -10.54
N VAL A 43 11.00 2.06 -9.25
CA VAL A 43 10.51 3.29 -8.62
C VAL A 43 11.64 4.31 -8.43
N VAL A 44 12.85 3.85 -8.08
CA VAL A 44 14.03 4.72 -8.03
C VAL A 44 14.41 5.25 -9.40
N GLN A 45 14.34 4.42 -10.46
CA GLN A 45 14.54 4.88 -11.84
C GLN A 45 13.47 5.89 -12.29
N ALA A 46 12.28 5.85 -11.68
CA ALA A 46 11.21 6.82 -11.89
C ALA A 46 11.40 8.15 -11.16
N GLY A 47 12.48 8.29 -10.38
CA GLY A 47 12.78 9.51 -9.64
C GLY A 47 12.11 9.60 -8.27
N PHE A 48 11.49 8.52 -7.79
CA PHE A 48 10.90 8.49 -6.45
C PHE A 48 11.96 8.14 -5.39
N ASN A 49 11.77 8.69 -4.20
CA ASN A 49 12.61 8.39 -3.05
C ASN A 49 12.31 6.96 -2.51
N PRO A 50 13.34 6.13 -2.22
CA PRO A 50 13.16 4.79 -1.65
C PRO A 50 12.32 4.75 -0.36
N VAL A 51 12.51 5.74 0.53
CA VAL A 51 11.77 5.84 1.80
C VAL A 51 10.31 6.15 1.53
N TRP A 52 10.04 7.07 0.60
CA TRP A 52 8.68 7.37 0.18
C TRP A 52 8.00 6.12 -0.39
N PHE A 53 8.70 5.37 -1.24
CA PHE A 53 8.18 4.13 -1.80
C PHE A 53 7.90 3.08 -0.72
N GLY A 54 8.77 2.95 0.29
CA GLY A 54 8.55 2.04 1.41
C GLY A 54 7.26 2.35 2.17
N VAL A 55 7.03 3.63 2.50
CA VAL A 55 5.79 4.05 3.18
C VAL A 55 4.56 3.85 2.30
N PHE A 56 4.66 4.23 1.03
CA PHE A 56 3.60 4.01 0.04
C PHE A 56 3.24 2.52 -0.07
N LEU A 57 4.25 1.65 -0.20
CA LEU A 57 4.11 0.20 -0.28
C LEU A 57 3.40 -0.34 0.96
N THR A 58 3.84 0.04 2.17
CA THR A 58 3.21 -0.37 3.42
C THR A 58 1.73 0.02 3.45
N LEU A 59 1.40 1.27 3.11
CA LEU A 59 0.00 1.72 3.12
C LEU A 59 -0.86 0.94 2.11
N VAL A 60 -0.37 0.71 0.88
CA VAL A 60 -1.11 -0.04 -0.13
C VAL A 60 -1.35 -1.49 0.28
N ILE A 61 -0.36 -2.13 0.90
CA ILE A 61 -0.51 -3.48 1.46
C ILE A 61 -1.63 -3.49 2.51
N GLU A 62 -1.62 -2.54 3.45
CA GLU A 62 -2.66 -2.45 4.48
C GLU A 62 -4.05 -2.27 3.87
N VAL A 63 -4.19 -1.42 2.83
CA VAL A 63 -5.45 -1.28 2.09
C VAL A 63 -5.91 -2.63 1.53
N GLY A 64 -5.02 -3.41 0.92
CA GLY A 64 -5.33 -4.73 0.40
C GLY A 64 -5.77 -5.71 1.49
N GLN A 65 -5.14 -5.68 2.67
CA GLN A 65 -5.41 -6.62 3.76
C GLN A 65 -6.70 -6.33 4.55
N ILE A 66 -7.26 -5.12 4.44
CA ILE A 66 -8.53 -4.73 5.08
C ILE A 66 -9.70 -4.63 4.09
N THR A 67 -9.48 -4.86 2.78
CA THR A 67 -10.52 -4.79 1.75
C THR A 67 -11.11 -6.19 1.47
N PRO A 68 -12.44 -6.36 1.49
CA PRO A 68 -13.10 -7.58 0.99
C PRO A 68 -12.81 -7.70 -0.53
N PRO A 69 -12.22 -8.82 -1.03
CA PRO A 69 -12.76 -10.17 -0.90
C PRO A 69 -11.92 -11.16 -0.10
N VAL A 70 -10.65 -10.84 0.20
CA VAL A 70 -9.76 -11.73 0.98
C VAL A 70 -9.40 -11.14 2.33
N GLY A 71 -9.41 -9.81 2.49
CA GLY A 71 -9.37 -9.10 3.76
C GLY A 71 -8.75 -9.88 4.91
N PHE A 72 -7.47 -10.28 4.80
CA PHE A 72 -6.85 -11.24 5.71
C PHE A 72 -7.04 -10.81 7.17
N ASN A 73 -6.87 -9.51 7.43
CA ASN A 73 -7.08 -8.92 8.75
C ASN A 73 -8.56 -9.01 9.18
N LEU A 74 -9.51 -8.87 8.26
CA LEU A 74 -10.94 -9.06 8.55
C LEU A 74 -11.28 -10.51 8.91
N PHE A 75 -10.71 -11.51 8.22
CA PHE A 75 -10.92 -12.92 8.54
C PHE A 75 -10.32 -13.32 9.89
N VAL A 76 -9.14 -12.78 10.23
CA VAL A 76 -8.54 -12.99 11.55
C VAL A 76 -9.46 -12.44 12.63
N ILE A 77 -9.98 -11.23 12.48
CA ILE A 77 -10.91 -10.64 13.45
C ILE A 77 -12.23 -11.39 13.51
N GLN A 78 -12.78 -11.83 12.38
CA GLN A 78 -13.96 -12.70 12.34
C GLN A 78 -13.72 -13.98 13.15
N GLY A 79 -12.56 -14.64 12.99
CA GLY A 79 -12.22 -15.85 13.74
C GLY A 79 -12.09 -15.63 15.26
N LEU A 80 -11.71 -14.43 15.69
CA LEU A 80 -11.61 -14.06 17.11
C LEU A 80 -12.95 -13.65 17.72
N THR A 81 -13.81 -12.99 16.94
CA THR A 81 -15.05 -12.37 17.43
C THR A 81 -16.30 -13.20 17.15
N ASN A 82 -16.24 -14.14 16.20
CA ASN A 82 -17.39 -14.87 15.63
C ASN A 82 -18.50 -13.98 15.05
N GLU A 83 -18.25 -12.70 14.81
CA GLU A 83 -19.19 -11.79 14.12
C GLU A 83 -19.14 -12.03 12.60
N PRO A 84 -20.23 -11.77 11.85
CA PRO A 84 -20.22 -11.94 10.41
C PRO A 84 -19.21 -10.98 9.75
N LEU A 85 -18.53 -11.47 8.72
CA LEU A 85 -17.48 -10.73 7.99
C LEU A 85 -17.96 -9.33 7.55
N GLU A 86 -19.22 -9.21 7.12
CA GLU A 86 -19.84 -7.95 6.71
C GLU A 86 -19.81 -6.89 7.83
N ARG A 87 -20.08 -7.30 9.07
CA ARG A 87 -20.07 -6.40 10.22
C ARG A 87 -18.65 -5.95 10.57
N VAL A 88 -17.69 -6.87 10.49
CA VAL A 88 -16.27 -6.57 10.70
C VAL A 88 -15.76 -5.63 9.60
N ALA A 89 -16.12 -5.90 8.35
CA ALA A 89 -15.77 -5.07 7.20
C ALA A 89 -16.34 -3.65 7.33
N LEU A 90 -17.62 -3.51 7.71
CA LEU A 90 -18.26 -2.21 7.95
C LEU A 90 -17.59 -1.45 9.10
N ALA A 91 -17.19 -2.15 10.17
CA ALA A 91 -16.45 -1.56 11.27
C ALA A 91 -15.03 -1.10 10.88
N ALA A 92 -14.43 -1.71 9.85
CA ALA A 92 -13.11 -1.35 9.34
C ALA A 92 -13.13 -0.19 8.32
N VAL A 93 -14.29 0.17 7.76
CA VAL A 93 -14.42 1.27 6.78
C VAL A 93 -13.77 2.59 7.24
N PRO A 94 -13.92 3.05 8.49
CA PRO A 94 -13.26 4.27 8.94
C PRO A 94 -11.74 4.20 8.83
N PHE A 95 -11.15 3.05 9.15
CA PHE A 95 -9.71 2.83 9.02
C PHE A 95 -9.28 2.80 7.56
N PHE A 96 -10.04 2.12 6.70
CA PHE A 96 -9.80 2.12 5.26
C PHE A 96 -9.78 3.54 4.68
N LEU A 97 -10.74 4.38 5.06
CA LEU A 97 -10.80 5.77 4.61
C LEU A 97 -9.58 6.59 5.08
N VAL A 98 -9.12 6.38 6.32
CA VAL A 98 -7.93 7.06 6.84
C VAL A 98 -6.68 6.65 6.06
N ILE A 99 -6.52 5.36 5.75
CA ILE A 99 -5.36 4.88 4.99
C ILE A 99 -5.40 5.42 3.55
N LEU A 100 -6.58 5.41 2.91
CA LEU A 100 -6.76 5.98 1.57
C LEU A 100 -6.45 7.49 1.54
N LEU A 101 -6.88 8.21 2.57
CA LEU A 101 -6.54 9.62 2.76
C LEU A 101 -5.03 9.80 2.89
N MET A 102 -4.36 8.97 3.70
CA MET A 102 -2.90 9.01 3.86
C MET A 102 -2.17 8.74 2.54
N VAL A 103 -2.56 7.72 1.78
CA VAL A 103 -1.98 7.42 0.44
C VAL A 103 -2.13 8.63 -0.49
N THR A 104 -3.30 9.27 -0.48
CA THR A 104 -3.56 10.47 -1.30
C THR A 104 -2.68 11.63 -0.85
N LEU A 105 -2.59 11.89 0.46
CA LEU A 105 -1.79 12.96 1.03
C LEU A 105 -0.30 12.79 0.74
N ILE A 106 0.26 11.60 0.90
CA ILE A 106 1.69 11.37 0.62
C ILE A 106 2.02 11.43 -0.87
N THR A 107 1.03 11.17 -1.73
CA THR A 107 1.18 11.27 -3.19
C THR A 107 1.20 12.72 -3.65
N ILE A 108 0.38 13.59 -3.04
CA ILE A 108 0.37 15.04 -3.35
C ILE A 108 1.52 15.76 -2.63
N PHE A 109 1.80 15.38 -1.38
CA PHE A 109 2.80 16.00 -0.52
C PHE A 109 3.85 14.96 -0.07
N PRO A 110 4.79 14.55 -0.95
CA PRO A 110 5.80 13.55 -0.62
C PRO A 110 6.73 14.00 0.53
N GLY A 111 6.80 15.31 0.79
CA GLY A 111 7.54 15.90 1.90
C GLY A 111 7.09 15.42 3.28
N ILE A 112 5.82 14.99 3.45
CA ILE A 112 5.33 14.45 4.73
C ILE A 112 6.15 13.22 5.14
N VAL A 113 6.49 12.37 4.16
CA VAL A 113 7.24 11.14 4.41
C VAL A 113 8.72 11.42 4.58
N THR A 114 9.29 12.32 3.78
CA THR A 114 10.73 12.55 3.73
C THR A 114 11.22 13.59 4.73
N TRP A 115 10.34 14.39 5.32
CA TRP A 115 10.70 15.46 6.26
C TRP A 115 11.49 14.94 7.46
N LEU A 116 10.95 13.97 8.19
CA LEU A 116 11.63 13.44 9.38
C LEU A 116 12.95 12.72 9.00
N PRO A 117 12.99 11.80 8.01
CA PRO A 117 14.23 11.19 7.56
C PRO A 117 15.31 12.20 7.17
N SER A 118 14.94 13.30 6.50
CA SER A 118 15.89 14.35 6.09
C SER A 118 16.49 15.16 7.25
N LYS A 119 15.95 15.01 8.47
CA LYS A 119 16.45 15.66 9.69
C LYS A 119 17.23 14.72 10.60
N MET A 120 17.18 13.41 10.36
CA MET A 120 17.89 12.39 11.14
C MET A 120 19.24 11.99 10.54
N ILE A 121 19.50 12.40 9.29
CA ILE A 121 20.74 12.21 8.53
C ILE A 121 21.47 13.56 8.49
#